data_AF-A0A7V3CEX7-F1
#
_entry.id   AF-A0A7V3CEX7-F1
#
_cell.length_a   1.000
_cell.length_b   1.000
_cell.length_c   1.000
_cell.angle_alpha   90.00
_cell.angle_beta   90.00
_cell.angle_gamma   90.00
#
_symmetry.space_group_name_H-M   'P 1'
#
loop_
_entity.id
_entity.type
_entity.pdbx_description
1 polymer ?
#
loop_
_entity_poly.entity_id
_entity_poly.type
_entity_poly.pdbx_seq_one_letter_code
_entity_poly.pdbx_strand_id
1 'polypeptide(L)'
;MSQEIFFACIHRCFTERSVLEGAGKGAGMGLFLVFKSLDRMVINVAPRRRTEMIALIDHRASLGELKRRRHSFHYFRSDDHLGGAERRIS
;
A
#
# COMPACT_ATOMS: atom_id res chain seq x y z
N MET A 1 3.60 1.96 11.78
CA MET A 1 4.44 1.67 10.61
C MET A 1 4.96 2.98 10.06
N SER A 2 6.28 3.16 9.95
CA SER A 2 6.84 4.39 9.37
C SER A 2 6.68 4.38 7.86
N GLN A 3 6.69 5.57 7.24
CA GLN A 3 6.56 5.73 5.80
C GLN A 3 7.75 5.09 5.06
N GLU A 4 8.94 5.18 5.63
CA GLU A 4 10.18 4.59 5.11
C GLU A 4 10.10 3.07 5.10
N ILE A 5 9.62 2.45 6.19
CA ILE A 5 9.43 1.00 6.27
C ILE A 5 8.39 0.56 5.24
N PHE A 6 7.30 1.32 5.10
CA PHE A 6 6.27 1.02 4.11
C PHE A 6 6.82 1.07 2.68
N PHE A 7 7.51 2.15 2.31
CA PHE A 7 8.11 2.27 0.99
C PHE A 7 9.24 1.27 0.75
N ALA A 8 9.99 0.87 1.77
CA ALA A 8 10.98 -0.20 1.66
C ALA A 8 10.32 -1.56 1.40
N CYS A 9 9.23 -1.88 2.11
CA CYS A 9 8.45 -3.09 1.87
C CYS A 9 7.87 -3.10 0.46
N ILE A 10 7.25 -2.00 0.04
CA ILE A 10 6.71 -1.80 -1.31
C ILE A 10 7.83 -1.91 -2.36
N HIS A 11 8.93 -1.19 -2.21
CA HIS A 11 10.05 -1.27 -3.13
C HIS A 11 10.55 -2.72 -3.27
N ARG A 12 10.66 -3.45 -2.16
CA ARG A 12 11.00 -4.88 -2.19
C ARG A 12 9.98 -5.71 -2.97
N CYS A 13 8.68 -5.49 -2.70
CA CYS A 13 7.56 -6.11 -3.43
C CYS A 13 7.69 -5.91 -4.95
N PHE A 14 8.15 -4.75 -5.39
CA PHE A 14 8.21 -4.35 -6.81
C PHE A 14 9.50 -4.70 -7.54
N THR A 15 10.60 -4.87 -6.80
CA THR A 15 11.94 -5.02 -7.38
C THR A 15 12.43 -6.47 -7.37
N GLU A 16 12.02 -7.29 -6.39
CA GLU A 16 12.44 -8.69 -6.29
C GLU A 16 11.60 -9.60 -7.20
N ARG A 17 12.26 -10.28 -8.15
CA ARG A 17 11.63 -11.26 -9.05
C ARG A 17 11.50 -12.67 -8.45
N SER A 18 12.13 -12.94 -7.30
CA SER A 18 12.20 -14.30 -6.73
C SER A 18 11.80 -14.31 -5.24
N VAL A 19 10.97 -15.29 -4.90
CA VAL A 19 10.29 -15.48 -3.62
C VAL A 19 11.19 -16.08 -2.52
N LEU A 20 12.48 -16.34 -2.76
CA LEU A 20 13.13 -17.49 -2.14
C LEU A 20 14.51 -17.26 -1.51
N GLU A 21 14.77 -16.22 -0.72
CA GLU A 21 15.95 -16.25 0.18
C GLU A 21 15.66 -15.60 1.54
N GLY A 22 15.22 -16.42 2.51
CA GLY A 22 15.10 -16.00 3.90
C GLY A 22 14.19 -16.88 4.73
N ALA A 23 14.75 -17.86 5.45
CA ALA A 23 14.00 -18.67 6.41
C ALA A 23 13.35 -17.78 7.47
N GLY A 24 12.02 -17.88 7.63
CA GLY A 24 11.26 -17.21 8.70
C GLY A 24 10.65 -15.85 8.34
N LYS A 25 10.87 -15.30 7.14
CA LYS A 25 10.14 -14.12 6.64
C LYS A 25 9.30 -14.52 5.45
N GLY A 26 8.02 -14.15 5.46
CA GLY A 26 7.19 -14.29 4.26
C GLY A 26 7.89 -13.60 3.08
N ALA A 27 7.70 -14.14 1.87
CA ALA A 27 8.39 -13.66 0.67
C ALA A 27 8.18 -12.17 0.37
N GLY A 28 7.21 -11.53 1.03
CA GLY A 28 6.93 -10.10 0.85
C GLY A 28 6.23 -9.83 -0.48
N MET A 29 5.72 -10.86 -1.16
CA MET A 29 5.11 -10.70 -2.49
C MET A 29 3.60 -10.48 -2.46
N GLY A 30 2.95 -10.66 -1.30
CA GLY A 30 1.48 -10.58 -1.22
C GLY A 30 0.93 -9.25 -1.74
N LEU A 31 1.52 -8.13 -1.32
CA LEU A 31 1.08 -6.80 -1.72
C LEU A 31 1.39 -6.50 -3.20
N PHE A 32 2.50 -7.03 -3.72
CA PHE A 32 2.82 -6.98 -5.15
C PHE A 32 1.79 -7.72 -6.00
N LEU A 33 1.46 -8.95 -5.62
CA LEU A 33 0.53 -9.80 -6.36
C LEU A 33 -0.87 -9.19 -6.37
N VAL A 34 -1.28 -8.60 -5.24
CA VAL A 34 -2.53 -7.82 -5.18
C VAL A 34 -2.43 -6.63 -6.15
N PHE A 35 -1.41 -5.78 -6.06
CA PHE A 35 -1.28 -4.64 -6.98
C PHE A 35 -1.30 -5.02 -8.46
N LYS A 36 -0.65 -6.12 -8.84
CA LYS A 36 -0.66 -6.67 -10.20
C LYS A 36 -2.03 -7.17 -10.67
N SER A 37 -2.94 -7.37 -9.73
CA SER A 37 -4.31 -7.84 -9.96
C SER A 37 -5.35 -6.72 -9.87
N LEU A 38 -4.93 -5.45 -9.76
CA LEU A 38 -5.82 -4.28 -9.62
C LEU A 38 -5.52 -3.23 -10.70
N ASP A 39 -6.50 -2.44 -11.13
CA ASP A 39 -6.23 -1.25 -11.95
C ASP A 39 -5.63 -0.13 -11.10
N ARG A 40 -6.16 0.06 -9.89
CA ARG A 40 -5.66 1.07 -8.95
C ARG A 40 -5.69 0.53 -7.52
N MET A 41 -4.67 0.92 -6.78
CA MET A 41 -4.53 0.61 -5.37
C MET A 41 -4.32 1.90 -4.59
N VAL A 42 -5.11 2.10 -3.54
CA VAL A 42 -4.97 3.22 -2.61
C VAL A 42 -4.73 2.68 -1.21
N ILE A 43 -3.74 3.21 -0.51
CA ILE A 43 -3.49 2.91 0.90
C ILE A 43 -3.58 4.19 1.71
N ASN A 44 -4.50 4.22 2.67
CA ASN A 44 -4.66 5.27 3.66
C ASN A 44 -4.09 4.78 5.00
N VAL A 45 -3.05 5.43 5.52
CA VAL A 45 -2.43 5.08 6.80
C VAL A 45 -2.67 6.18 7.83
N ALA A 46 -3.36 5.82 8.92
CA ALA A 46 -3.38 6.57 10.16
C ALA A 46 -2.55 5.81 11.19
N PRO A 47 -1.28 6.21 11.44
CA PRO A 47 -0.39 5.50 12.34
C PRO A 47 -1.05 5.22 13.69
N ARG A 48 -0.85 4.01 14.24
CA ARG A 48 -1.40 3.58 15.54
C ARG A 48 -2.94 3.55 15.64
N ARG A 49 -3.66 3.88 14.57
CA ARG A 49 -5.12 3.83 14.50
C ARG A 49 -5.61 2.79 13.51
N ARG A 50 -5.37 3.00 12.22
CA ARG A 50 -5.89 2.15 11.16
C ARG A 50 -5.06 2.25 9.88
N THR A 51 -5.08 1.18 9.11
CA THR A 51 -4.67 1.19 7.71
C THR A 51 -5.85 0.72 6.90
N GLU A 52 -6.25 1.51 5.90
CA GLU A 52 -7.29 1.17 4.95
C GLU A 52 -6.66 0.96 3.58
N MET A 53 -7.10 -0.10 2.89
CA MET A 53 -6.68 -0.42 1.54
C MET A 53 -7.91 -0.45 0.64
N ILE A 54 -7.89 0.36 -0.40
CA ILE A 54 -8.96 0.42 -1.40
C ILE A 54 -8.42 -0.14 -2.71
N ALA A 55 -9.09 -1.16 -3.21
CA ALA A 55 -8.77 -1.86 -4.44
C ALA A 55 -9.80 -1.53 -5.51
N LEU A 56 -9.35 -0.97 -6.64
CA LEU A 56 -10.22 -0.68 -7.78
C LEU A 56 -9.91 -1.68 -8.91
N ILE A 57 -10.95 -2.39 -9.35
CA ILE A 57 -10.89 -3.42 -10.39
C ILE A 57 -11.94 -3.13 -11.45
N ASP A 58 -11.53 -3.09 -12.70
CA ASP A 58 -12.41 -3.12 -13.86
C ASP A 58 -12.83 -4.57 -14.13
N HIS A 59 -14.07 -4.92 -13.76
CA HIS A 59 -14.62 -6.26 -13.95
C HIS A 59 -14.75 -6.68 -15.43
N ARG A 60 -14.63 -5.74 -16.37
CA ARG A 60 -14.70 -6.01 -17.81
C ARG A 60 -13.35 -6.41 -18.39
N ALA A 61 -12.27 -6.13 -17.69
CA ALA A 61 -10.92 -6.42 -18.15
C ALA A 61 -10.58 -7.89 -17.91
N SER A 62 -10.07 -8.55 -18.96
CA SER A 62 -9.45 -9.86 -18.83
C SER A 62 -8.11 -9.77 -18.08
N LEU A 63 -7.69 -10.90 -17.49
CA LEU A 63 -6.36 -11.02 -16.87
C LEU A 63 -5.22 -10.66 -17.83
N GLY A 64 -5.39 -10.93 -19.13
CA GLY A 64 -4.41 -10.61 -20.17
C GLY A 64 -4.31 -9.11 -20.46
N GLU A 65 -5.41 -8.38 -20.35
CA GLU A 65 -5.44 -6.91 -20.48
C GLU A 65 -4.88 -6.24 -19.23
N LEU A 66 -5.21 -6.78 -18.05
CA LEU A 66 -4.74 -6.26 -16.78
C LEU A 66 -3.21 -6.25 -16.68
N LYS A 67 -2.55 -7.30 -17.20
CA LYS A 67 -1.06 -7.39 -17.28
C LYS A 67 -0.43 -6.32 -18.17
N ARG A 68 -1.16 -5.77 -19.14
CA ARG A 68 -0.68 -4.76 -20.10
C ARG A 68 -1.07 -3.34 -19.71
N ARG A 69 -2.01 -3.19 -18.77
CA ARG A 69 -2.49 -1.88 -18.31
C ARG A 69 -1.49 -1.21 -17.39
N ARG A 70 -1.55 0.13 -17.35
CA ARG A 70 -0.84 0.92 -16.36
C ARG A 70 -1.58 0.84 -15.03
N HIS A 71 -0.97 0.16 -14.07
CA HIS A 71 -1.43 0.16 -12.68
C HIS A 71 -1.04 1.49 -12.01
N SER A 72 -1.87 2.00 -11.11
CA SER A 72 -1.53 3.18 -10.29
C SER A 72 -1.60 2.87 -8.80
N PHE A 73 -0.62 3.41 -8.07
CA PHE A 73 -0.46 3.23 -6.63
C PHE A 73 -0.53 4.59 -5.95
N HIS A 74 -1.42 4.74 -4.98
CA HIS A 74 -1.60 5.99 -4.21
C HIS A 74 -1.42 5.70 -2.73
N TYR A 75 -0.60 6.50 -2.06
CA TYR A 75 -0.35 6.39 -0.63
C TYR A 75 -0.67 7.71 0.05
N PHE A 76 -1.58 7.65 1.02
CA PHE A 76 -1.95 8.79 1.84
C PHE A 76 -1.63 8.45 3.29
N ARG A 77 -1.02 9.40 3.99
CA ARG A 77 -0.74 9.31 5.42
C ARG A 77 -1.38 10.48 6.13
N SER A 78 -2.20 10.19 7.12
CA SER A 78 -2.68 11.21 8.05
C SER A 78 -1.68 11.31 9.19
N ASP A 79 -1.17 12.52 9.44
CA ASP A 79 -0.42 12.77 10.65
C ASP A 79 -1.39 12.91 11.82
N ASP A 80 -1.10 12.22 12.93
CA ASP A 80 -1.73 12.55 14.19
C ASP A 80 -1.24 13.96 14.55
N HIS A 81 -2.06 14.98 14.33
CA HIS A 81 -1.82 16.27 14.97
C HIS A 81 -1.92 16.09 16.48
N LEU A 82 -0.77 15.87 17.14
CA LEU A 82 -0.57 16.23 18.54
C LEU A 82 -0.71 17.76 18.62
N GLY A 83 -1.93 18.28 18.75
CA GLY A 83 -2.13 19.74 18.70
C GLY A 83 -3.56 20.25 18.77
N GLY A 84 -4.48 19.53 19.41
CA GLY A 84 -5.74 20.11 19.89
C GLY A 84 -5.55 20.74 21.27
N ALA A 85 -4.65 21.73 21.38
CA ALA A 85 -4.64 22.58 22.56
C ALA A 85 -5.93 23.41 22.53
N GLU A 86 -6.74 23.26 23.58
CA GLU A 86 -7.88 24.10 23.88
C GLU A 86 -7.53 25.57 23.66
N ARG A 87 -8.24 26.23 22.74
CA ARG A 87 -8.47 27.68 22.85
C ARG A 87 -9.88 27.88 23.37
N ARG A 88 -10.06 27.67 24.69
CA ARG A 88 -11.09 28.40 25.43
C ARG A 88 -10.59 29.84 25.56
N ILE A 89 -11.23 30.73 24.83
CA ILE A 89 -11.10 32.16 25.04
C ILE A 89 -11.93 32.46 26.30
N SER A 90 -11.23 32.99 27.30
CA SER A 90 -11.74 33.52 28.57
C SER A 90 -12.78 34.61 28.36
#